data_AF-A0A930TKX0-F1
#
_entry.id   AF-A0A930TKX0-F1
#
_cell.length_a   1.000
_cell.length_b   1.000
_cell.length_c   1.000
_cell.angle_alpha   90.00
_cell.angle_beta   90.00
_cell.angle_gamma   90.00
#
_symmetry.space_group_name_H-M   'P 1'
#
loop_
_entity.id
_entity.type
_entity.pdbx_description
1 polymer ?
#
loop_
_entity_poly.entity_id
_entity_poly.type
_entity_poly.pdbx_seq_one_letter_code
_entity_poly.pdbx_strand_id
1 'polypeptide(L)'
;MNGHPHGAWIWVLSNIQADYLNKLVEQHVKRVYLKVFDGKSRPMFWDFQCSPDVIKQFKSRGIEVYGWGYHYGTADVKTQTSAVQQALNCGLDGYILDVEVEVENKATHPNVEELLKALKPVVPTGALGYTSFGHPGFHPNVPWKILDTYCDLAFPQIYFEKFRFGATNADEVQACIKAHKDLGLKKLLLPIWGSESDAANPASAGELQFFLNSFPGSSIWRIPNAGERGEAWKLNYIGTPVQLTGSNVAEIKLPVLIRILKKGSFGEDVEALQSALNALGYNAGDIDGDFGTNTEKAVRRLQQKAGLTIDGEVGSETWKVLGGEANINRQTQGILARLADFAEAEAQKALTWTNSSSEAEKYLDIFRKPMQNLGQIGSAKVFYDWCGAFAFYCCQQVGIEVPIQPDGFWATMALVESWKYWAKKQGTWYAKGNTTPKRGDIVVFDWDSDGELNHIGIVRGYTPGSNLIRTSEGNRGNRSGNFERSMDNVAGIIRLSS
;
A
#
# COMPACT_ATOMS: atom_id res chain seq x y z
N MET A 1 23.41 11.17 4.75
CA MET A 1 22.17 11.90 5.06
C MET A 1 21.12 10.91 5.58
N ASN A 2 21.39 10.21 6.69
CA ASN A 2 20.63 9.00 7.07
C ASN A 2 19.70 9.21 8.28
N GLY A 3 19.13 10.39 8.45
CA GLY A 3 18.24 10.65 9.60
C GLY A 3 17.46 11.98 9.58
N HIS A 4 17.13 12.52 8.40
CA HIS A 4 16.46 13.83 8.33
C HIS A 4 14.94 13.69 8.11
N PRO A 5 14.13 14.05 9.11
CA PRO A 5 12.73 14.41 8.93
C PRO A 5 12.56 15.45 7.82
N HIS A 6 11.38 15.40 7.23
CA HIS A 6 10.97 16.12 6.03
C HIS A 6 11.09 17.63 6.16
N GLY A 7 11.19 18.29 5.00
CA GLY A 7 11.17 19.74 4.93
C GLY A 7 9.76 20.30 4.80
N ALA A 8 9.54 21.54 5.21
CA ALA A 8 8.25 22.21 5.03
C ALA A 8 8.42 23.61 4.47
N TRP A 9 7.66 23.94 3.43
CA TRP A 9 7.73 25.26 2.80
C TRP A 9 6.82 26.26 3.51
N ILE A 10 7.24 27.52 3.57
CA ILE A 10 6.51 28.61 4.21
C ILE A 10 6.47 29.77 3.21
N TRP A 11 5.26 30.18 2.83
CA TRP A 11 5.08 31.34 1.96
C TRP A 11 5.03 32.64 2.77
N VAL A 12 4.08 32.77 3.71
CA VAL A 12 3.94 33.95 4.57
C VAL A 12 3.85 33.51 6.02
N LEU A 13 4.89 33.77 6.79
CA LEU A 13 5.03 33.35 8.18
C LEU A 13 3.93 33.92 9.08
N SER A 14 3.57 35.19 8.88
CA SER A 14 2.51 35.86 9.65
C SER A 14 1.11 35.32 9.40
N ASN A 15 0.91 34.56 8.33
CA ASN A 15 -0.39 33.97 8.00
C ASN A 15 -0.59 32.61 8.70
N ILE A 16 0.46 32.05 9.31
CA ILE A 16 0.40 30.78 10.03
C ILE A 16 -0.03 31.04 11.48
N GLN A 17 -0.69 30.06 12.12
CA GLN A 17 -1.05 30.14 13.54
C GLN A 17 0.18 30.39 14.42
N ALA A 18 0.06 31.24 15.45
CA ALA A 18 1.17 31.73 16.26
C ALA A 18 2.00 30.64 16.97
N ASP A 19 1.43 29.44 17.19
CA ASP A 19 2.09 28.30 17.83
C ASP A 19 2.92 27.43 16.85
N TYR A 20 3.10 27.88 15.60
CA TYR A 20 3.75 27.11 14.54
C TYR A 20 5.12 26.55 14.91
N LEU A 21 5.95 27.26 15.69
CA LEU A 21 7.26 26.76 16.11
C LEU A 21 7.17 25.51 16.99
N ASN A 22 6.16 25.45 17.87
CA ASN A 22 5.93 24.26 18.69
C ASN A 22 5.41 23.13 17.82
N LYS A 23 4.46 23.41 16.93
CA LYS A 23 3.94 22.43 15.99
C LYS A 23 5.03 21.86 15.08
N LEU A 24 5.92 22.68 14.53
CA LEU A 24 7.04 22.18 13.71
C LEU A 24 7.94 21.22 14.49
N VAL A 25 8.16 21.47 15.79
CA VAL A 25 8.93 20.57 16.66
C VAL A 25 8.17 19.28 16.97
N GLU A 26 6.88 19.37 17.29
CA GLU A 26 5.99 18.22 17.49
C GLU A 26 5.90 17.34 16.24
N GLN A 27 5.93 17.98 15.07
CA GLN A 27 5.98 17.34 13.76
C GLN A 27 7.42 16.98 13.34
N HIS A 28 8.40 17.09 14.24
CA HIS A 28 9.80 16.76 14.03
C HIS A 28 10.45 17.38 12.77
N VAL A 29 9.90 18.46 12.20
CA VAL A 29 10.42 19.12 11.00
C VAL A 29 11.86 19.55 11.26
N LYS A 30 12.81 19.09 10.43
CA LYS A 30 14.22 19.48 10.56
C LYS A 30 14.62 20.62 9.68
N ARG A 31 13.81 20.95 8.68
CA ARG A 31 14.12 22.03 7.75
C ARG A 31 12.87 22.76 7.34
N VAL A 32 12.93 24.08 7.32
CA VAL A 32 11.92 24.93 6.70
C VAL A 32 12.49 25.67 5.51
N TYR A 33 11.66 25.87 4.50
CA TYR A 33 11.95 26.71 3.34
C TYR A 33 11.11 27.96 3.44
N LEU A 34 11.70 29.04 3.95
CA LEU A 34 11.03 30.31 4.18
C LEU A 34 11.10 31.19 2.94
N LYS A 35 9.97 31.73 2.48
CA LYS A 35 9.99 32.68 1.36
C LYS A 35 10.66 33.96 1.85
N VAL A 36 11.74 34.37 1.21
CA VAL A 36 12.50 35.56 1.61
C VAL A 36 12.71 36.53 0.47
N PHE A 37 12.33 36.10 -0.75
CA PHE A 37 12.59 36.85 -1.95
C PHE A 37 11.46 36.69 -2.95
N ASP A 38 11.18 37.77 -3.68
CA ASP A 38 10.32 37.74 -4.86
C ASP A 38 10.81 38.79 -5.87
N GLY A 39 11.18 38.33 -7.08
CA GLY A 39 11.81 39.20 -8.08
C GLY A 39 10.90 40.31 -8.62
N LYS A 40 9.58 40.22 -8.41
CA LYS A 40 8.62 41.29 -8.76
C LYS A 40 8.37 42.24 -7.60
N SER A 41 8.71 41.87 -6.37
CA SER A 41 8.55 42.75 -5.20
C SER A 41 9.60 43.86 -5.17
N ARG A 42 9.25 45.01 -4.58
CA ARG A 42 10.17 46.11 -4.30
C ARG A 42 9.95 46.58 -2.86
N PRO A 43 10.88 46.32 -1.92
CA PRO A 43 12.14 45.60 -2.11
C PRO A 43 11.94 44.11 -2.50
N MET A 44 12.92 43.51 -3.20
CA MET A 44 12.84 42.09 -3.58
C MET A 44 13.01 41.17 -2.38
N PHE A 45 13.81 41.59 -1.40
CA PHE A 45 14.00 40.90 -0.12
C PHE A 45 12.83 41.20 0.82
N TRP A 46 12.30 40.17 1.47
CA TRP A 46 11.18 40.22 2.41
C TRP A 46 11.69 40.22 3.86
N ASP A 47 12.09 41.40 4.34
CA ASP A 47 12.62 41.63 5.68
C ASP A 47 11.59 41.40 6.81
N PHE A 48 10.30 41.59 6.51
CA PHE A 48 9.21 41.44 7.49
C PHE A 48 9.09 40.02 8.09
N GLN A 49 9.61 38.99 7.42
CA GLN A 49 9.62 37.62 7.94
C GLN A 49 11.00 36.97 7.97
N CYS A 50 12.02 37.63 7.44
CA CYS A 50 13.40 37.14 7.47
C CYS A 50 14.26 38.15 8.24
N SER A 51 14.55 37.83 9.50
CA SER A 51 15.43 38.61 10.35
C SER A 51 16.28 37.69 11.23
N PRO A 52 17.44 38.15 11.75
CA PRO A 52 18.27 37.34 12.65
C PRO A 52 17.50 36.73 13.82
N ASP A 53 16.54 37.46 14.39
CA ASP A 53 15.73 36.96 15.51
C ASP A 53 14.73 35.90 15.10
N VAL A 54 14.11 36.03 13.92
CA VAL A 54 13.21 34.99 13.38
C VAL A 54 14.01 33.71 13.09
N ILE A 55 15.15 33.83 12.41
CA ILE A 55 15.98 32.66 12.09
C ILE A 55 16.52 32.00 13.36
N LYS A 56 16.93 32.79 14.36
CA LYS A 56 17.37 32.29 15.66
C LYS A 56 16.29 31.49 16.38
N GLN A 57 15.02 31.86 16.26
CA GLN A 57 13.91 31.10 16.87
C GLN A 57 13.81 29.69 16.29
N PHE A 58 13.85 29.52 14.96
CA PHE A 58 13.89 28.19 14.32
C PHE A 58 15.13 27.40 14.74
N LYS A 59 16.31 28.02 14.66
CA LYS A 59 17.58 27.35 15.00
C LYS A 59 17.64 26.91 16.46
N SER A 60 17.07 27.68 17.38
CA SER A 60 16.98 27.30 18.81
C SER A 60 16.16 26.02 19.05
N ARG A 61 15.33 25.62 18.08
CA ARG A 61 14.54 24.40 18.07
C ARG A 61 15.16 23.26 17.25
N GLY A 62 16.39 23.45 16.75
CA GLY A 62 17.08 22.46 15.92
C GLY A 62 16.51 22.32 14.52
N ILE A 63 15.95 23.40 13.97
CA ILE A 63 15.36 23.47 12.62
C ILE A 63 16.30 24.30 11.72
N GLU A 64 16.75 23.70 10.62
CA GLU A 64 17.48 24.38 9.54
C GLU A 64 16.53 25.31 8.77
N VAL A 65 17.03 26.47 8.35
CA VAL A 65 16.22 27.46 7.61
C VAL A 65 16.88 27.78 6.28
N TYR A 66 16.25 27.34 5.20
CA TYR A 66 16.63 27.71 3.84
C TYR A 66 15.71 28.85 3.39
N GLY A 67 16.30 29.89 2.80
CA GLY A 67 15.51 30.90 2.09
C GLY A 67 15.08 30.36 0.74
N TRP A 68 13.94 30.79 0.23
CA TRP A 68 13.59 30.60 -1.18
C TRP A 68 12.95 31.85 -1.76
N GLY A 69 12.94 31.93 -3.08
CA GLY A 69 12.24 33.01 -3.76
C GLY A 69 12.10 32.83 -5.26
N TYR A 70 11.10 33.52 -5.81
CA TYR A 70 10.71 33.40 -7.21
C TYR A 70 11.57 34.29 -8.11
N HIS A 71 12.23 33.69 -9.09
CA HIS A 71 13.11 34.36 -10.05
C HIS A 71 12.56 34.26 -11.48
N TYR A 72 12.46 35.41 -12.12
CA TYR A 72 11.79 35.58 -13.42
C TYR A 72 12.74 35.50 -14.63
N GLY A 73 14.01 35.10 -14.43
CA GLY A 73 15.01 35.06 -15.50
C GLY A 73 15.38 36.44 -16.06
N THR A 74 15.29 37.50 -15.25
CA THR A 74 15.57 38.88 -15.66
C THR A 74 17.07 39.20 -15.61
N ALA A 75 17.50 40.16 -16.43
CA ALA A 75 18.91 40.56 -16.53
C ALA A 75 19.45 41.32 -15.31
N ASP A 76 18.60 41.71 -14.36
CA ASP A 76 19.00 42.44 -13.14
C ASP A 76 19.63 41.51 -12.09
N VAL A 77 20.72 40.83 -12.47
CA VAL A 77 21.39 39.82 -11.63
C VAL A 77 21.99 40.43 -10.37
N LYS A 78 22.56 41.64 -10.48
CA LYS A 78 23.23 42.31 -9.37
C LYS A 78 22.28 42.65 -8.23
N THR A 79 21.10 43.21 -8.53
CA THR A 79 20.11 43.55 -7.51
C THR A 79 19.53 42.30 -6.87
N GLN A 80 19.25 41.26 -7.68
CA GLN A 80 18.77 39.97 -7.17
C GLN A 80 19.79 39.32 -6.23
N THR A 81 21.06 39.25 -6.63
CA THR A 81 22.15 38.69 -5.80
C THR A 81 22.30 39.49 -4.50
N SER A 82 22.21 40.83 -4.58
CA SER A 82 22.29 41.69 -3.38
C SER A 82 21.11 41.48 -2.43
N ALA A 83 19.91 41.21 -2.94
CA ALA A 83 18.73 40.90 -2.14
C ALA A 83 18.83 39.51 -1.50
N VAL A 84 19.32 38.50 -2.24
CA VAL A 84 19.58 37.17 -1.68
C VAL A 84 20.67 37.23 -0.60
N GLN A 85 21.73 38.03 -0.80
CA GLN A 85 22.75 38.25 0.22
C GLN A 85 22.16 38.87 1.50
N GLN A 86 21.24 39.83 1.37
CA GLN A 86 20.53 40.39 2.53
C GLN A 86 19.73 39.32 3.28
N ALA A 87 19.05 38.44 2.55
CA ALA A 87 18.36 37.31 3.17
C ALA A 87 19.33 36.35 3.88
N LEU A 88 20.45 35.98 3.24
CA LEU A 88 21.48 35.13 3.85
C LEU A 88 22.06 35.74 5.12
N ASN A 89 22.21 37.07 5.18
CA ASN A 89 22.71 37.79 6.36
C ASN A 89 21.77 37.69 7.57
N CYS A 90 20.52 37.24 7.39
CA CYS A 90 19.64 36.88 8.52
C CYS A 90 20.06 35.58 9.21
N GLY A 91 21.02 34.85 8.65
CA GLY A 91 21.56 33.62 9.20
C GLY A 91 20.97 32.34 8.58
N LEU A 92 20.50 32.39 7.34
CA LEU A 92 19.98 31.22 6.61
C LEU A 92 21.06 30.15 6.41
N ASP A 93 20.66 28.89 6.36
CA ASP A 93 21.53 27.72 6.12
C ASP A 93 21.74 27.44 4.62
N GLY A 94 20.87 27.99 3.76
CA GLY A 94 20.98 27.86 2.31
C GLY A 94 19.92 28.67 1.57
N TYR A 95 19.91 28.56 0.24
CA TYR A 95 18.97 29.28 -0.61
C TYR A 95 18.48 28.42 -1.77
N ILE A 96 17.17 28.45 -2.04
CA ILE A 96 16.52 27.72 -3.13
C ILE A 96 15.97 28.71 -4.16
N LEU A 97 16.43 28.58 -5.40
CA LEU A 97 15.95 29.35 -6.54
C LEU A 97 14.64 28.72 -7.06
N ASP A 98 13.52 29.43 -6.97
CA ASP A 98 12.27 29.02 -7.60
C ASP A 98 12.15 29.64 -9.00
N VAL A 99 12.00 28.80 -10.02
CA VAL A 99 11.88 29.20 -11.42
C VAL A 99 10.80 28.35 -12.10
N GLU A 100 9.88 29.00 -12.83
CA GLU A 100 8.76 28.30 -13.46
C GLU A 100 8.61 28.70 -14.94
N VAL A 101 7.43 29.16 -15.36
CA VAL A 101 7.08 29.35 -16.77
C VAL A 101 7.92 30.41 -17.46
N GLU A 102 8.37 31.46 -16.76
CA GLU A 102 9.15 32.53 -17.37
C GLU A 102 10.51 32.04 -17.90
N VAL A 103 11.11 31.04 -17.25
CA VAL A 103 12.40 30.50 -17.70
C VAL A 103 12.27 29.47 -18.81
N GLU A 104 11.05 29.09 -19.22
CA GLU A 104 10.83 28.36 -20.46
C GLU A 104 11.18 29.20 -21.70
N ASN A 105 11.19 30.53 -21.59
CA ASN A 105 11.72 31.38 -22.64
C ASN A 105 13.26 31.29 -22.66
N LYS A 106 13.82 30.66 -23.70
CA LYS A 106 15.27 30.48 -23.88
C LYS A 106 16.09 31.77 -23.83
N ALA A 107 15.49 32.92 -24.14
CA ALA A 107 16.17 34.22 -24.03
C ALA A 107 16.54 34.57 -22.58
N THR A 108 15.89 33.96 -21.59
CA THR A 108 16.18 34.17 -20.15
C THR A 108 17.34 33.30 -19.64
N HIS A 109 17.71 32.23 -20.35
CA HIS A 109 18.68 31.23 -19.87
C HIS A 109 20.06 31.83 -19.54
N PRO A 110 20.62 32.77 -20.33
CA PRO A 110 21.87 33.44 -19.96
C PRO A 110 21.78 34.19 -18.63
N ASN A 111 20.64 34.84 -18.35
CA ASN A 111 20.42 35.56 -17.10
C ASN A 111 20.30 34.59 -15.90
N VAL A 112 19.63 33.45 -16.09
CA VAL A 112 19.54 32.39 -15.07
C VAL A 112 20.93 31.83 -14.75
N GLU A 113 21.74 31.57 -15.79
CA GLU A 113 23.11 31.10 -15.61
C GLU A 113 23.99 32.13 -14.88
N GLU A 114 23.92 33.40 -15.29
CA GLU A 114 24.68 34.48 -14.66
C GLU A 114 24.26 34.68 -13.20
N LEU A 115 22.96 34.61 -12.90
CA LEU A 115 22.46 34.64 -11.54
C LEU A 115 23.01 33.49 -10.70
N LEU A 116 22.97 32.25 -11.21
CA LEU A 116 23.49 31.09 -10.49
C LEU A 116 25.01 31.18 -10.27
N LYS A 117 25.77 31.69 -11.24
CA LYS A 117 27.21 32.00 -11.07
C LYS A 117 27.45 33.01 -9.96
N ALA A 118 26.60 34.04 -9.85
CA ALA A 118 26.69 35.07 -8.83
C ALA A 118 26.24 34.57 -7.44
N LEU A 119 25.25 33.68 -7.38
CA LEU A 119 24.73 33.10 -6.13
C LEU A 119 25.64 32.02 -5.54
N LYS A 120 26.27 31.20 -6.38
CA LYS A 120 27.11 30.08 -5.92
C LYS A 120 28.22 30.44 -4.92
N PRO A 121 28.96 31.55 -5.05
CA PRO A 121 29.98 31.92 -4.07
C PRO A 121 29.42 32.56 -2.79
N VAL A 122 28.17 33.05 -2.80
CA VAL A 122 27.57 33.73 -1.63
C VAL A 122 26.71 32.80 -0.77
N VAL A 123 26.13 31.77 -1.38
CA VAL A 123 25.36 30.74 -0.65
C VAL A 123 26.34 29.74 -0.01
N PRO A 124 26.08 29.26 1.22
CA PRO A 124 26.89 28.22 1.84
C PRO A 124 27.12 27.01 0.92
N THR A 125 28.35 26.48 0.92
CA THR A 125 28.73 25.36 0.05
C THR A 125 27.83 24.15 0.27
N GLY A 126 27.26 23.61 -0.81
CA GLY A 126 26.36 22.46 -0.75
C GLY A 126 24.89 22.82 -0.45
N ALA A 127 24.57 24.10 -0.33
CA ALA A 127 23.26 24.58 0.13
C ALA A 127 22.53 25.49 -0.87
N LEU A 128 23.02 25.59 -2.12
CA LEU A 128 22.29 26.23 -3.21
C LEU A 128 21.40 25.19 -3.90
N GLY A 129 20.10 25.41 -3.94
CA GLY A 129 19.17 24.52 -4.64
C GLY A 129 18.33 25.24 -5.68
N TYR A 130 17.57 24.46 -6.45
CA TYR A 130 16.49 24.98 -7.28
C TYR A 130 15.19 24.21 -7.08
N THR A 131 14.07 24.87 -7.32
CA THR A 131 12.75 24.27 -7.50
C THR A 131 12.12 24.77 -8.79
N SER A 132 11.35 23.90 -9.44
CA SER A 132 10.66 24.11 -10.72
C SER A 132 9.63 22.98 -10.88
N PHE A 133 8.85 22.99 -11.97
CA PHE A 133 7.94 21.91 -12.36
C PHE A 133 8.50 20.50 -12.13
N GLY A 134 7.63 19.55 -11.80
CA GLY A 134 7.98 18.18 -11.48
C GLY A 134 8.55 17.40 -12.66
N HIS A 135 7.84 17.30 -13.79
CA HIS A 135 8.23 16.43 -14.90
C HIS A 135 8.90 17.22 -16.04
N PRO A 136 10.22 17.11 -16.24
CA PRO A 136 10.94 17.94 -17.20
C PRO A 136 10.58 17.64 -18.67
N GLY A 137 9.96 16.49 -18.94
CA GLY A 137 9.39 16.18 -20.26
C GLY A 137 8.15 16.99 -20.62
N PHE A 138 7.41 17.54 -19.64
CA PHE A 138 6.29 18.46 -19.89
C PHE A 138 6.77 19.91 -20.00
N HIS A 139 7.94 20.19 -19.42
CA HIS A 139 8.58 21.50 -19.38
C HIS A 139 9.99 21.45 -20.00
N PRO A 140 10.12 21.06 -21.29
CA PRO A 140 11.42 20.77 -21.89
C PRO A 140 12.29 22.02 -22.10
N ASN A 141 11.71 23.21 -22.01
CA ASN A 141 12.42 24.47 -22.23
C ASN A 141 12.96 25.12 -20.95
N VAL A 142 12.62 24.62 -19.75
CA VAL A 142 13.29 25.02 -18.52
C VAL A 142 14.79 24.68 -18.66
N PRO A 143 15.71 25.54 -18.18
CA PRO A 143 17.15 25.35 -18.35
C PRO A 143 17.73 24.29 -17.38
N TRP A 144 17.19 23.06 -17.41
CA TRP A 144 17.50 21.96 -16.48
C TRP A 144 19.00 21.70 -16.30
N LYS A 145 19.77 21.69 -17.40
CA LYS A 145 21.22 21.45 -17.34
C LYS A 145 21.99 22.60 -16.72
N ILE A 146 21.52 23.84 -16.86
CA ILE A 146 22.12 24.99 -16.19
C ILE A 146 21.84 24.87 -14.68
N LEU A 147 20.59 24.60 -14.30
CA LEU A 147 20.20 24.39 -12.90
C LEU A 147 21.01 23.25 -12.26
N ASP A 148 21.12 22.10 -12.91
CA ASP A 148 21.92 20.95 -12.47
C ASP A 148 23.44 21.23 -12.50
N THR A 149 23.94 22.18 -13.28
CA THR A 149 25.36 22.53 -13.25
C THR A 149 25.71 23.32 -11.98
N TYR A 150 24.89 24.31 -11.63
CA TYR A 150 25.25 25.28 -10.59
C TYR A 150 24.67 24.96 -9.21
N CYS A 151 23.50 24.34 -9.12
CA CYS A 151 22.90 23.99 -7.84
C CYS A 151 23.47 22.67 -7.29
N ASP A 152 23.29 22.47 -5.99
CA ASP A 152 23.67 21.28 -5.23
C ASP A 152 22.47 20.36 -4.96
N LEU A 153 21.26 20.94 -4.92
CA LEU A 153 20.00 20.26 -4.62
C LEU A 153 18.92 20.59 -5.65
N ALA A 154 18.04 19.63 -5.93
CA ALA A 154 16.92 19.78 -6.86
C ALA A 154 15.60 19.43 -6.17
N PHE A 155 14.61 20.31 -6.26
CA PHE A 155 13.31 20.17 -5.60
C PHE A 155 12.17 20.19 -6.62
N PRO A 156 11.92 19.08 -7.34
CA PRO A 156 10.85 19.01 -8.33
C PRO A 156 9.47 19.13 -7.67
N GLN A 157 8.63 20.03 -8.19
CA GLN A 157 7.29 20.31 -7.68
C GLN A 157 6.25 19.33 -8.26
N ILE A 158 6.21 18.11 -7.74
CA ILE A 158 5.38 17.00 -8.27
C ILE A 158 3.87 17.30 -8.19
N TYR A 159 3.48 18.26 -7.34
CA TYR A 159 2.08 18.63 -7.16
C TYR A 159 1.52 19.54 -8.25
N PHE A 160 2.34 20.12 -9.14
CA PHE A 160 1.84 21.02 -10.19
C PHE A 160 1.22 20.28 -11.37
N GLU A 161 1.79 19.13 -11.77
CA GLU A 161 1.23 18.32 -12.87
C GLU A 161 -0.19 17.80 -12.56
N LYS A 162 -0.59 17.81 -11.28
CA LYS A 162 -1.94 17.55 -10.77
C LYS A 162 -3.02 18.51 -11.27
N PHE A 163 -2.67 19.67 -11.82
CA PHE A 163 -3.68 20.66 -12.24
C PHE A 163 -4.43 20.32 -13.52
N ARG A 164 -4.10 19.20 -14.19
CA ARG A 164 -4.92 18.61 -15.25
C ARG A 164 -4.80 17.07 -15.22
N PHE A 165 -5.71 16.40 -14.50
CA PHE A 165 -6.05 14.95 -14.61
C PHE A 165 -5.46 13.92 -13.60
N GLY A 166 -5.65 14.09 -12.29
CA GLY A 166 -5.67 12.93 -11.35
C GLY A 166 -4.91 13.11 -10.03
N ALA A 167 -4.95 12.09 -9.16
CA ALA A 167 -4.16 12.05 -7.92
C ALA A 167 -2.72 11.63 -8.23
N THR A 168 -1.75 12.40 -7.73
CA THR A 168 -0.33 12.02 -7.80
C THR A 168 -0.13 10.71 -7.07
N ASN A 169 0.28 9.69 -7.82
CA ASN A 169 0.53 8.36 -7.31
C ASN A 169 2.03 8.04 -7.41
N ALA A 170 2.43 6.88 -6.89
CA ALA A 170 3.82 6.45 -6.90
C ALA A 170 4.41 6.37 -8.32
N ASP A 171 3.62 6.07 -9.35
CA ASP A 171 4.08 5.92 -10.72
C ASP A 171 4.47 7.27 -11.34
N GLU A 172 3.71 8.34 -11.07
CA GLU A 172 4.04 9.69 -11.55
C GLU A 172 5.37 10.19 -10.96
N VAL A 173 5.64 9.82 -9.71
CA VAL A 173 6.89 10.20 -9.04
C VAL A 173 8.05 9.42 -9.63
N GLN A 174 7.87 8.13 -9.90
CA GLN A 174 8.86 7.35 -10.64
C GLN A 174 9.06 7.89 -12.05
N ALA A 175 8.01 8.34 -12.73
CA ALA A 175 8.09 8.96 -14.05
C ALA A 175 8.89 10.28 -14.00
N CYS A 176 8.62 11.15 -13.03
CA CYS A 176 9.39 12.38 -12.80
C CYS A 176 10.88 12.08 -12.54
N ILE A 177 11.16 11.16 -11.61
CA ILE A 177 12.53 10.77 -11.25
C ILE A 177 13.24 10.17 -12.48
N LYS A 178 12.55 9.33 -13.25
CA LYS A 178 13.07 8.75 -14.48
C LYS A 178 13.34 9.83 -15.52
N ALA A 179 12.44 10.77 -15.73
CA ALA A 179 12.62 11.85 -16.70
C ALA A 179 13.82 12.75 -16.37
N HIS A 180 14.04 13.05 -15.09
CA HIS A 180 15.25 13.74 -14.63
C HIS A 180 16.53 12.94 -14.95
N LYS A 181 16.52 11.63 -14.68
CA LYS A 181 17.65 10.73 -14.97
C LYS A 181 17.90 10.58 -16.48
N ASP A 182 16.85 10.46 -17.28
CA ASP A 182 16.93 10.33 -18.74
C ASP A 182 17.54 11.59 -19.39
N LEU A 183 17.32 12.77 -18.79
CA LEU A 183 17.99 14.02 -19.20
C LEU A 183 19.46 14.12 -18.77
N GLY A 184 19.95 13.14 -18.01
CA GLY A 184 21.32 13.08 -17.50
C GLY A 184 21.59 14.02 -16.33
N LEU A 185 20.53 14.47 -15.63
CA LEU A 185 20.65 15.32 -14.44
C LEU A 185 21.19 14.48 -13.27
N LYS A 186 22.09 15.06 -12.48
CA LYS A 186 22.88 14.34 -11.48
C LYS A 186 22.55 14.74 -10.04
N LYS A 187 21.80 15.84 -9.82
CA LYS A 187 21.48 16.28 -8.46
C LYS A 187 20.54 15.33 -7.74
N LEU A 188 20.71 15.32 -6.42
CA LEU A 188 19.79 14.66 -5.51
C LEU A 188 18.42 15.31 -5.65
N LEU A 189 17.42 14.51 -6.03
CA LEU A 189 16.04 14.93 -6.15
C LEU A 189 15.37 14.84 -4.78
N LEU A 190 14.81 15.95 -4.33
CA LEU A 190 14.08 16.10 -3.07
C LEU A 190 12.66 16.59 -3.40
N PRO A 191 11.74 15.69 -3.76
CA PRO A 191 10.42 16.07 -4.27
C PRO A 191 9.62 16.93 -3.30
N ILE A 192 8.77 17.79 -3.86
CA ILE A 192 7.81 18.60 -3.10
C ILE A 192 6.40 18.07 -3.35
N TRP A 193 5.62 17.92 -2.28
CA TRP A 193 4.25 17.40 -2.28
C TRP A 193 3.24 18.47 -1.88
N GLY A 194 2.10 18.55 -2.56
CA GLY A 194 1.07 19.55 -2.27
C GLY A 194 0.15 19.14 -1.11
N SER A 195 -0.09 20.02 -0.15
CA SER A 195 -0.86 19.73 1.07
C SER A 195 -2.22 20.44 1.20
N GLU A 196 -2.39 21.72 0.80
CA GLU A 196 -3.63 22.49 1.04
C GLU A 196 -4.18 23.27 -0.18
N SER A 197 -4.86 24.40 0.04
CA SER A 197 -5.76 25.15 -0.87
C SER A 197 -5.17 25.53 -2.22
N ASP A 198 -3.86 25.40 -2.36
CA ASP A 198 -3.12 25.58 -3.59
C ASP A 198 -3.25 24.35 -4.53
N ALA A 199 -4.07 23.35 -4.18
CA ALA A 199 -4.42 22.20 -5.01
C ALA A 199 -5.94 21.95 -5.05
N ALA A 200 -6.48 21.60 -6.22
CA ALA A 200 -7.90 21.30 -6.40
C ALA A 200 -8.38 20.08 -5.57
N ASN A 201 -7.49 19.11 -5.34
CA ASN A 201 -7.75 17.91 -4.53
C ASN A 201 -6.60 17.71 -3.52
N PRO A 202 -6.53 18.45 -2.41
CA PRO A 202 -5.38 18.40 -1.49
C PRO A 202 -5.19 17.00 -0.89
N ALA A 203 -3.93 16.58 -0.72
CA ALA A 203 -3.59 15.30 -0.10
C ALA A 203 -4.05 15.28 1.37
N SER A 204 -4.50 14.13 1.83
CA SER A 204 -4.73 13.84 3.25
C SER A 204 -3.41 13.73 4.01
N ALA A 205 -3.46 13.88 5.33
CA ALA A 205 -2.29 13.67 6.19
C ALA A 205 -1.65 12.28 5.99
N GLY A 206 -2.45 11.24 5.74
CA GLY A 206 -1.95 9.90 5.47
C GLY A 206 -1.18 9.80 4.15
N GLU A 207 -1.68 10.44 3.09
CA GLU A 207 -0.99 10.50 1.79
C GLU A 207 0.32 11.30 1.90
N LEU A 208 0.29 12.46 2.55
CA LEU A 208 1.49 13.25 2.83
C LEU A 208 2.51 12.43 3.63
N GLN A 209 2.09 11.75 4.70
CA GLN A 209 2.97 10.91 5.51
C GLN A 209 3.56 9.76 4.68
N PHE A 210 2.76 9.09 3.85
CA PHE A 210 3.21 8.03 2.96
C PHE A 210 4.32 8.53 2.02
N PHE A 211 4.08 9.67 1.37
CA PHE A 211 5.01 10.26 0.42
C PHE A 211 6.33 10.64 1.05
N LEU A 212 6.25 11.29 2.20
CA LEU A 212 7.39 11.68 2.98
C LEU A 212 8.21 10.44 3.39
N ASN A 213 7.57 9.42 3.96
CA ASN A 213 8.23 8.17 4.34
C ASN A 213 8.89 7.45 3.16
N SER A 214 8.27 7.51 1.96
CA SER A 214 8.76 6.84 0.76
C SER A 214 9.95 7.54 0.10
N PHE A 215 10.13 8.85 0.37
CA PHE A 215 11.17 9.67 -0.23
C PHE A 215 11.87 10.51 0.85
N PRO A 216 12.86 9.94 1.56
CA PRO A 216 13.60 10.67 2.58
C PRO A 216 14.20 11.98 2.06
N GLY A 217 14.02 13.07 2.80
CA GLY A 217 14.45 14.41 2.40
C GLY A 217 13.47 15.18 1.49
N SER A 218 12.36 14.57 1.08
CA SER A 218 11.23 15.28 0.45
C SER A 218 10.56 16.28 1.40
N SER A 219 9.68 17.11 0.84
CA SER A 219 9.06 18.23 1.56
C SER A 219 7.62 18.47 1.17
N ILE A 220 6.88 19.22 2.01
CA ILE A 220 5.50 19.62 1.74
C ILE A 220 5.38 21.10 1.34
N TRP A 221 4.62 21.34 0.29
CA TRP A 221 4.14 22.64 -0.18
C TRP A 221 2.68 22.80 0.24
N ARG A 222 2.40 23.51 1.33
CA ARG A 222 3.29 24.26 2.23
C ARG A 222 2.73 24.13 3.64
N ILE A 223 3.35 24.74 4.65
CA ILE A 223 2.71 24.90 5.94
C ILE A 223 1.42 25.72 5.76
N PRO A 224 0.28 25.23 6.30
CA PRO A 224 -1.00 25.87 6.07
C PRO A 224 -1.16 27.17 6.84
N ASN A 225 -1.85 28.11 6.22
CA ASN A 225 -2.28 29.36 6.87
C ASN A 225 -3.33 29.06 7.95
N ALA A 226 -3.50 30.00 8.87
CA ALA A 226 -4.57 29.97 9.84
C ALA A 226 -5.94 29.88 9.15
N GLY A 227 -6.70 28.83 9.48
CA GLY A 227 -8.03 28.57 8.90
C GLY A 227 -8.03 27.58 7.72
N GLU A 228 -6.89 27.17 7.20
CA GLU A 228 -6.80 26.09 6.22
C GLU A 228 -6.96 24.70 6.89
N ARG A 229 -7.20 23.65 6.09
CA ARG A 229 -7.53 22.28 6.52
C ARG A 229 -6.54 21.67 7.54
N GLY A 230 -5.27 22.07 7.47
CA GLY A 230 -4.26 21.72 8.47
C GLY A 230 -3.71 20.29 8.37
N GLU A 231 -3.77 19.63 7.21
CA GLU A 231 -3.28 18.24 7.06
C GLU A 231 -1.78 18.11 7.32
N ALA A 232 -0.99 19.12 6.91
CA ALA A 232 0.44 19.21 7.24
C ALA A 232 0.75 19.18 8.75
N TRP A 233 -0.20 19.59 9.60
CA TRP A 233 -0.05 19.58 11.06
C TRP A 233 -0.47 18.26 11.71
N LYS A 234 -1.03 17.33 10.95
CA LYS A 234 -1.55 16.04 11.45
C LYS A 234 -0.59 14.88 11.15
N LEU A 235 0.65 15.18 10.79
CA LEU A 235 1.64 14.18 10.44
C LEU A 235 2.25 13.61 11.74
N ASN A 236 2.77 12.38 11.70
CA ASN A 236 3.29 11.70 12.89
C ASN A 236 4.71 11.19 12.62
N TYR A 237 5.69 11.77 13.31
CA TYR A 237 7.11 11.57 13.01
C TYR A 237 7.93 11.04 14.18
N ILE A 238 7.26 10.38 15.12
CA ILE A 238 7.90 9.75 16.27
C ILE A 238 8.54 8.43 15.82
N GLY A 239 9.82 8.46 15.42
CA GLY A 239 10.73 7.31 15.36
C GLY A 239 10.24 6.02 14.66
N THR A 240 10.84 5.70 13.51
CA THR A 240 10.43 4.68 12.52
C THR A 240 9.25 5.18 11.67
N PRO A 241 9.22 4.97 10.33
CA PRO A 241 8.17 5.52 9.49
C PRO A 241 6.81 4.98 9.94
N VAL A 242 6.05 5.79 10.68
CA VAL A 242 4.64 5.50 10.95
C VAL A 242 3.87 6.09 9.78
N GLN A 243 3.31 5.22 8.94
CA GLN A 243 2.21 5.57 8.04
C GLN A 243 0.97 5.77 8.91
N LEU A 244 0.36 6.96 8.85
CA LEU A 244 -1.02 7.13 9.31
C LEU A 244 -1.96 6.71 8.19
N THR A 245 -2.52 5.51 8.28
CA THR A 245 -3.87 5.28 7.76
C THR A 245 -4.84 5.49 8.92
N GLY A 246 -5.53 6.63 8.93
CA GLY A 246 -6.82 6.72 9.60
C GLY A 246 -7.82 5.95 8.74
N SER A 247 -8.54 4.92 9.21
CA SER A 247 -8.89 4.63 10.61
C SER A 247 -8.70 3.15 10.95
N ASN A 248 -8.05 2.92 12.10
CA ASN A 248 -7.91 1.67 12.87
C ASN A 248 -7.10 0.52 12.25
N VAL A 249 -5.76 0.60 12.36
CA VAL A 249 -4.90 -0.58 12.57
C VAL A 249 -3.78 -0.08 13.50
N ALA A 250 -3.76 -0.43 14.78
CA ALA A 250 -2.85 -1.46 15.33
C ALA A 250 -1.47 -1.49 14.65
N GLU A 251 -0.40 -1.59 15.44
CA GLU A 251 0.92 -2.04 14.96
C GLU A 251 0.75 -3.00 13.78
N ILE A 252 1.45 -2.84 12.65
CA ILE A 252 1.62 -3.97 11.71
C ILE A 252 2.53 -4.96 12.41
N LYS A 253 1.96 -5.62 13.40
CA LYS A 253 2.44 -6.86 13.95
C LYS A 253 2.10 -7.85 12.86
N LEU A 254 3.10 -8.17 12.04
CA LEU A 254 2.97 -9.30 11.12
C LEU A 254 2.39 -10.46 11.93
N PRO A 255 1.27 -11.06 11.49
CA PRO A 255 0.71 -12.17 12.22
C PRO A 255 1.79 -13.24 12.35
N VAL A 256 1.72 -14.03 13.42
CA VAL A 256 2.58 -15.20 13.53
C VAL A 256 2.36 -16.02 12.27
N LEU A 257 3.42 -16.21 11.48
CA LEU A 257 3.30 -16.99 10.26
C LEU A 257 3.08 -18.44 10.65
N ILE A 258 1.86 -18.92 10.43
CA ILE A 258 1.44 -20.27 10.77
C ILE A 258 1.48 -21.23 9.57
N ARG A 259 1.71 -20.72 8.34
CA ARG A 259 1.75 -21.49 7.10
C ARG A 259 2.77 -20.93 6.13
N ILE A 260 3.19 -21.73 5.15
CA ILE A 260 4.02 -21.23 4.05
C ILE A 260 3.11 -20.48 3.07
N LEU A 261 3.45 -19.22 2.76
CA LEU A 261 2.78 -18.47 1.69
C LEU A 261 3.54 -18.64 0.39
N LYS A 262 2.83 -18.87 -0.70
CA LYS A 262 3.38 -19.05 -2.04
C LYS A 262 2.33 -18.66 -3.07
N LYS A 263 2.71 -18.62 -4.35
CA LYS A 263 1.76 -18.28 -5.42
C LYS A 263 0.44 -19.06 -5.31
N GLY A 264 -0.68 -18.34 -5.34
CA GLY A 264 -2.03 -18.87 -5.13
C GLY A 264 -2.49 -18.93 -3.67
N SER A 265 -1.60 -18.69 -2.69
CA SER A 265 -1.96 -18.43 -1.30
C SER A 265 -2.71 -17.12 -1.18
N PHE A 266 -3.55 -17.01 -0.14
CA PHE A 266 -4.32 -15.80 0.05
C PHE A 266 -4.93 -15.69 1.45
N GLY A 267 -5.40 -14.49 1.78
CA GLY A 267 -5.97 -14.14 3.07
C GLY A 267 -5.14 -13.07 3.79
N GLU A 268 -5.51 -12.79 5.05
CA GLU A 268 -4.93 -11.70 5.86
C GLU A 268 -3.40 -11.80 6.02
N ASP A 269 -2.84 -13.01 6.02
CA ASP A 269 -1.39 -13.22 6.06
C ASP A 269 -0.69 -12.84 4.75
N VAL A 270 -1.38 -12.98 3.61
CA VAL A 270 -0.89 -12.49 2.32
C VAL A 270 -1.07 -10.99 2.19
N GLU A 271 -2.16 -10.41 2.72
CA GLU A 271 -2.30 -8.95 2.81
C GLU A 271 -1.18 -8.35 3.66
N ALA A 272 -0.86 -8.99 4.79
CA ALA A 272 0.26 -8.60 5.65
C ALA A 272 1.61 -8.73 4.92
N LEU A 273 1.81 -9.81 4.15
CA LEU A 273 2.99 -9.99 3.30
C LEU A 273 3.11 -8.89 2.24
N GLN A 274 2.05 -8.63 1.48
CA GLN A 274 2.04 -7.62 0.42
C GLN A 274 2.26 -6.22 1.00
N SER A 275 1.63 -5.93 2.14
CA SER A 275 1.83 -4.70 2.89
C SER A 275 3.29 -4.53 3.28
N ALA A 276 3.91 -5.57 3.86
CA ALA A 276 5.32 -5.53 4.27
C ALA A 276 6.28 -5.42 3.08
N LEU A 277 6.04 -6.18 1.99
CA LEU A 277 6.86 -6.12 0.78
C LEU A 277 6.77 -4.76 0.08
N ASN A 278 5.58 -4.17 0.02
CA ASN A 278 5.36 -2.85 -0.56
C ASN A 278 5.97 -1.75 0.33
N ALA A 279 5.84 -1.87 1.65
CA ALA A 279 6.49 -0.97 2.61
C ALA A 279 8.03 -0.99 2.47
N LEU A 280 8.61 -2.12 2.10
CA LEU A 280 10.05 -2.28 1.84
C LEU A 280 10.44 -1.96 0.38
N GLY A 281 9.51 -1.55 -0.47
CA GLY A 281 9.77 -1.13 -1.85
C GLY A 281 9.97 -2.27 -2.86
N TYR A 282 9.58 -3.51 -2.53
CA TYR A 282 9.74 -4.67 -3.41
C TYR A 282 8.67 -4.80 -4.50
N ASN A 283 7.61 -3.98 -4.43
CA ASN A 283 6.47 -3.95 -5.36
C ASN A 283 5.82 -5.32 -5.56
N ALA A 284 4.98 -5.68 -4.59
CA ALA A 284 4.13 -6.88 -4.58
C ALA A 284 2.82 -6.71 -5.37
N GLY A 285 2.55 -5.53 -5.95
CA GLY A 285 1.26 -5.18 -6.53
C GLY A 285 0.27 -4.68 -5.48
N ASP A 286 -1.03 -4.71 -5.79
CA ASP A 286 -2.09 -4.29 -4.87
C ASP A 286 -2.11 -5.17 -3.62
N ILE A 287 -2.54 -4.61 -2.48
CA ILE A 287 -2.76 -5.37 -1.24
C ILE A 287 -4.17 -5.95 -1.32
N ASP A 288 -4.32 -6.98 -2.14
CA ASP A 288 -5.60 -7.65 -2.43
C ASP A 288 -5.75 -9.00 -1.71
N GLY A 289 -4.72 -9.38 -0.96
CA GLY A 289 -4.63 -10.65 -0.26
C GLY A 289 -4.41 -11.83 -1.19
N ASP A 290 -4.12 -11.64 -2.48
CA ASP A 290 -3.78 -12.69 -3.43
C ASP A 290 -2.26 -12.74 -3.66
N PHE A 291 -1.67 -13.90 -3.39
CA PHE A 291 -0.26 -14.12 -3.69
C PHE A 291 -0.13 -14.40 -5.19
N GLY A 292 -0.23 -13.33 -5.97
CA GLY A 292 -0.11 -13.33 -7.42
C GLY A 292 1.34 -13.25 -7.92
N THR A 293 1.48 -13.07 -9.23
CA THR A 293 2.80 -13.00 -9.90
C THR A 293 3.65 -11.81 -9.41
N ASN A 294 3.03 -10.69 -9.03
CA ASN A 294 3.75 -9.52 -8.51
C ASN A 294 4.28 -9.78 -7.09
N THR A 295 3.44 -10.34 -6.21
CA THR A 295 3.83 -10.79 -4.87
C THR A 295 4.99 -11.78 -4.92
N GLU A 296 4.92 -12.78 -5.82
CA GLU A 296 6.02 -13.74 -6.02
C GLU A 296 7.33 -13.07 -6.45
N LYS A 297 7.27 -12.13 -7.41
CA LYS A 297 8.45 -11.36 -7.83
C LYS A 297 9.02 -10.53 -6.69
N ALA A 298 8.16 -9.90 -5.88
CA ALA A 298 8.58 -9.13 -4.71
C ALA A 298 9.26 -10.00 -3.65
N VAL A 299 8.71 -11.18 -3.35
CA VAL A 299 9.32 -12.17 -2.44
C VAL A 299 10.68 -12.61 -2.96
N ARG A 300 10.80 -12.96 -4.25
CA ARG A 300 12.09 -13.36 -4.83
C ARG A 300 13.14 -12.24 -4.75
N ARG A 301 12.74 -10.97 -4.94
CA ARG A 301 13.64 -9.81 -4.77
C ARG A 301 14.07 -9.61 -3.32
N LEU A 302 13.15 -9.77 -2.37
CA LEU A 302 13.46 -9.75 -0.94
C LEU A 302 14.47 -10.85 -0.59
N GLN A 303 14.19 -12.11 -0.97
CA GLN A 303 15.06 -13.26 -0.73
C GLN A 303 16.45 -13.05 -1.32
N GLN A 304 16.52 -12.57 -2.56
CA GLN A 304 17.78 -12.22 -3.21
C GLN A 304 18.56 -11.15 -2.43
N LYS A 305 17.88 -10.08 -1.97
CA LYS A 305 18.50 -9.00 -1.20
C LYS A 305 18.96 -9.44 0.19
N ALA A 306 18.23 -10.37 0.81
CA ALA A 306 18.50 -10.91 2.14
C ALA A 306 19.46 -12.11 2.16
N GLY A 307 19.89 -12.60 0.99
CA GLY A 307 20.80 -13.76 0.89
C GLY A 307 20.14 -15.10 1.22
N LEU A 308 18.81 -15.21 1.05
CA LEU A 308 18.05 -16.45 1.25
C LEU A 308 17.96 -17.26 -0.05
N THR A 309 17.55 -18.53 0.06
CA THR A 309 17.13 -19.33 -1.10
C THR A 309 16.01 -18.62 -1.85
N ILE A 310 16.17 -18.41 -3.15
CA ILE A 310 15.22 -17.66 -3.99
C ILE A 310 14.16 -18.60 -4.56
N ASP A 311 13.35 -19.21 -3.69
CA ASP A 311 12.29 -20.15 -4.08
C ASP A 311 10.95 -19.47 -4.38
N GLY A 312 10.76 -18.20 -3.97
CA GLY A 312 9.51 -17.47 -4.10
C GLY A 312 8.45 -17.86 -3.07
N GLU A 313 8.82 -18.66 -2.07
CA GLU A 313 7.98 -19.06 -0.95
C GLU A 313 8.35 -18.29 0.31
N VAL A 314 7.34 -17.97 1.10
CA VAL A 314 7.48 -17.24 2.36
C VAL A 314 7.29 -18.23 3.49
N GLY A 315 8.41 -18.85 3.89
CA GLY A 315 8.54 -19.62 5.11
C GLY A 315 9.16 -18.80 6.25
N SER A 316 9.51 -19.46 7.35
CA SER A 316 9.97 -18.82 8.59
C SER A 316 11.14 -17.85 8.38
N GLU A 317 12.12 -18.21 7.55
CA GLU A 317 13.30 -17.38 7.30
C GLU A 317 12.95 -16.12 6.49
N THR A 318 12.12 -16.26 5.45
CA THR A 318 11.62 -15.10 4.68
C THR A 318 10.75 -14.18 5.54
N TRP A 319 9.91 -14.72 6.43
CA TRP A 319 9.04 -13.94 7.32
C TRP A 319 9.80 -13.17 8.40
N LYS A 320 10.84 -13.79 8.98
CA LYS A 320 11.73 -13.12 9.94
C LYS A 320 12.44 -11.91 9.34
N VAL A 321 12.83 -11.97 8.06
CA VAL A 321 13.43 -10.82 7.36
C VAL A 321 12.46 -9.63 7.29
N LEU A 322 11.15 -9.89 7.25
CA LEU A 322 10.11 -8.86 7.31
C LEU A 322 9.83 -8.37 8.75
N GLY A 323 10.52 -8.91 9.76
CA GLY A 323 10.31 -8.59 11.18
C GLY A 323 9.21 -9.41 11.84
N GLY A 324 8.70 -10.46 11.20
CA GLY A 324 7.61 -11.29 11.70
C GLY A 324 8.09 -12.52 12.49
N GLU A 325 7.28 -12.95 13.45
CA GLU A 325 7.46 -14.24 14.11
C GLU A 325 6.85 -15.36 13.27
N ALA A 326 7.49 -16.51 13.22
CA ALA A 326 6.99 -17.67 12.48
C ALA A 326 6.86 -18.86 13.43
N ASN A 327 5.66 -19.43 13.48
CA ASN A 327 5.37 -20.68 14.16
C ASN A 327 4.69 -21.62 13.17
N ILE A 328 5.44 -21.98 12.13
CA ILE A 328 5.06 -22.99 11.15
C ILE A 328 5.24 -24.37 11.79
N ASN A 329 4.55 -24.61 12.91
CA ASN A 329 4.34 -25.92 13.48
C ASN A 329 2.93 -26.37 13.12
N ARG A 330 2.81 -27.59 12.61
CA ARG A 330 1.53 -28.21 12.21
C ARG A 330 0.52 -28.31 13.38
N GLN A 331 0.97 -28.09 14.62
CA GLN A 331 0.18 -28.13 15.85
C GLN A 331 -0.40 -26.77 16.29
N THR A 332 0.09 -25.63 15.80
CA THR A 332 -0.37 -24.27 16.20
C THR A 332 -1.27 -23.58 15.18
N GLN A 333 -1.48 -24.14 13.97
CA GLN A 333 -2.53 -23.68 13.06
C GLN A 333 -3.91 -24.02 13.62
N GLY A 334 -4.81 -23.02 13.71
CA GLY A 334 -6.22 -23.26 13.99
C GLY A 334 -6.84 -24.25 12.99
N ILE A 335 -7.70 -25.14 13.46
CA ILE A 335 -8.18 -26.30 12.69
C ILE A 335 -8.88 -25.92 11.37
N LEU A 336 -9.52 -24.75 11.31
CA LEU A 336 -10.15 -24.22 10.08
C LEU A 336 -9.13 -23.78 9.02
N ALA A 337 -8.00 -23.20 9.44
CA ALA A 337 -6.92 -22.87 8.50
C ALA A 337 -6.33 -24.14 7.88
N ARG A 338 -6.15 -25.19 8.71
CA ARG A 338 -5.74 -26.52 8.23
C ARG A 338 -6.76 -27.12 7.25
N LEU A 339 -8.06 -26.95 7.51
CA LEU A 339 -9.12 -27.39 6.60
C LEU A 339 -8.98 -26.73 5.22
N ALA A 340 -8.82 -25.41 5.18
CA ALA A 340 -8.65 -24.68 3.92
C ALA A 340 -7.37 -25.08 3.18
N ASP A 341 -6.23 -25.20 3.89
CA ASP A 341 -4.95 -25.60 3.30
C ASP A 341 -5.04 -27.01 2.69
N PHE A 342 -5.67 -27.96 3.41
CA PHE A 342 -5.89 -29.31 2.93
C PHE A 342 -6.81 -29.33 1.70
N ALA A 343 -7.96 -28.65 1.80
CA ALA A 343 -8.94 -28.59 0.71
C ALA A 343 -8.34 -27.96 -0.55
N GLU A 344 -7.50 -26.93 -0.40
CA GLU A 344 -6.80 -26.26 -1.49
C GLU A 344 -5.87 -27.20 -2.25
N ALA A 345 -5.04 -27.94 -1.52
CA ALA A 345 -4.13 -28.94 -2.09
C ALA A 345 -4.89 -30.11 -2.72
N GLU A 346 -5.95 -30.57 -2.07
CA GLU A 346 -6.75 -31.70 -2.54
C GLU A 346 -7.55 -31.33 -3.80
N ALA A 347 -8.16 -30.15 -3.83
CA ALA A 347 -8.91 -29.67 -4.98
C ALA A 347 -8.00 -29.44 -6.20
N GLN A 348 -6.76 -28.96 -5.99
CA GLN A 348 -5.78 -28.71 -7.05
C GLN A 348 -5.42 -29.97 -7.86
N LYS A 349 -5.64 -31.18 -7.31
CA LYS A 349 -5.45 -32.45 -8.01
C LYS A 349 -6.37 -32.64 -9.21
N ALA A 350 -7.41 -31.81 -9.35
CA ALA A 350 -8.28 -31.81 -10.53
C ALA A 350 -8.97 -33.15 -10.80
N LEU A 351 -9.28 -33.92 -9.74
CA LEU A 351 -9.81 -35.27 -9.85
C LEU A 351 -11.23 -35.27 -10.43
N THR A 352 -11.52 -36.29 -11.23
CA THR A 352 -12.85 -36.55 -11.80
C THR A 352 -13.29 -37.95 -11.39
N TRP A 353 -14.61 -38.18 -11.33
CA TRP A 353 -15.15 -39.51 -11.09
C TRP A 353 -15.72 -40.08 -12.39
N THR A 354 -15.18 -41.20 -12.87
CA THR A 354 -15.70 -41.88 -14.07
C THR A 354 -16.24 -43.27 -13.77
N ASN A 355 -15.66 -43.96 -12.80
CA ASN A 355 -16.10 -45.24 -12.27
C ASN A 355 -15.52 -45.51 -10.87
N SER A 356 -15.82 -46.67 -10.30
CA SER A 356 -15.39 -47.08 -8.95
C SER A 356 -13.87 -47.16 -8.71
N SER A 357 -13.05 -47.16 -9.76
CA SER A 357 -11.58 -47.13 -9.64
C SER A 357 -11.00 -45.71 -9.67
N SER A 358 -11.84 -44.68 -9.83
CA SER A 358 -11.39 -43.28 -9.84
C SER A 358 -10.83 -42.90 -8.46
N GLU A 359 -9.76 -42.11 -8.42
CA GLU A 359 -9.24 -41.61 -7.14
C GLU A 359 -10.31 -40.81 -6.36
N ALA A 360 -11.20 -40.11 -7.06
CA ALA A 360 -12.33 -39.40 -6.47
C ALA A 360 -13.33 -40.32 -5.71
N GLU A 361 -13.33 -41.63 -5.93
CA GLU A 361 -14.20 -42.57 -5.20
C GLU A 361 -13.90 -42.55 -3.69
N LYS A 362 -12.67 -42.21 -3.28
CA LYS A 362 -12.32 -42.08 -1.85
C LYS A 362 -13.22 -41.12 -1.07
N TYR A 363 -13.81 -40.13 -1.75
CA TYR A 363 -14.76 -39.20 -1.13
C TYR A 363 -16.11 -39.85 -0.86
N LEU A 364 -16.58 -40.70 -1.78
CA LEU A 364 -17.90 -41.34 -1.70
C LEU A 364 -17.88 -42.66 -0.93
N ASP A 365 -16.73 -43.33 -0.83
CA ASP A 365 -16.62 -44.70 -0.31
C ASP A 365 -17.25 -44.86 1.09
N ILE A 366 -16.95 -43.93 2.00
CA ILE A 366 -17.51 -43.92 3.37
C ILE A 366 -19.04 -43.78 3.40
N PHE A 367 -19.63 -43.14 2.39
CA PHE A 367 -21.06 -42.92 2.29
C PHE A 367 -21.79 -44.05 1.58
N ARG A 368 -21.12 -44.92 0.81
CA ARG A 368 -21.78 -45.94 -0.02
C ARG A 368 -22.69 -46.84 0.81
N LYS A 369 -22.18 -47.39 1.92
CA LYS A 369 -22.98 -48.29 2.78
C LYS A 369 -24.13 -47.56 3.50
N PRO A 370 -23.91 -46.39 4.13
CA PRO A 370 -24.99 -45.56 4.66
C PRO A 370 -26.08 -45.23 3.62
N MET A 371 -25.70 -44.78 2.42
CA MET A 371 -26.63 -44.46 1.34
C MET A 371 -27.46 -45.68 0.91
N GLN A 372 -26.85 -46.86 0.83
CA GLN A 372 -27.57 -48.12 0.54
C GLN A 372 -28.59 -48.45 1.63
N ASN A 373 -28.21 -48.31 2.90
CA ASN A 373 -29.12 -48.57 4.02
C ASN A 373 -30.31 -47.59 4.04
N LEU A 374 -30.09 -46.35 3.56
CA LEU A 374 -31.14 -45.33 3.40
C LEU A 374 -31.93 -45.48 2.09
N GLY A 375 -31.58 -46.44 1.23
CA GLY A 375 -32.22 -46.64 -0.07
C GLY A 375 -31.92 -45.54 -1.10
N GLN A 376 -30.91 -44.71 -0.88
CA GLN A 376 -30.52 -43.62 -1.80
C GLN A 376 -29.81 -44.15 -3.05
N ILE A 377 -29.13 -45.29 -2.93
CA ILE A 377 -28.46 -45.98 -4.05
C ILE A 377 -28.62 -47.50 -3.92
N GLY A 378 -28.43 -48.21 -5.04
CA GLY A 378 -28.34 -49.67 -5.05
C GLY A 378 -26.98 -50.22 -4.61
N SER A 379 -26.73 -51.51 -4.84
CA SER A 379 -25.48 -52.18 -4.47
C SER A 379 -24.25 -51.73 -5.29
N ALA A 380 -24.46 -51.21 -6.49
CA ALA A 380 -23.39 -50.74 -7.37
C ALA A 380 -22.85 -49.34 -6.96
N LYS A 381 -21.53 -49.15 -7.10
CA LYS A 381 -20.89 -47.84 -6.96
C LYS A 381 -21.18 -46.98 -8.20
N VAL A 382 -22.21 -46.16 -8.11
CA VAL A 382 -22.69 -45.27 -9.19
C VAL A 382 -22.17 -43.85 -9.02
N PHE A 383 -22.24 -43.05 -10.09
CA PHE A 383 -22.03 -41.61 -9.99
C PHE A 383 -23.03 -41.02 -8.99
N TYR A 384 -22.54 -40.16 -8.11
CA TYR A 384 -23.33 -39.41 -7.15
C TYR A 384 -22.67 -38.06 -6.98
N ASP A 385 -23.45 -37.00 -6.80
CA ASP A 385 -22.88 -35.67 -6.66
C ASP A 385 -22.01 -35.61 -5.40
N TRP A 386 -20.71 -35.39 -5.60
CA TRP A 386 -19.70 -35.63 -4.57
C TRP A 386 -19.13 -34.34 -3.97
N CYS A 387 -19.80 -33.19 -4.14
CA CYS A 387 -19.38 -31.93 -3.55
C CYS A 387 -19.43 -31.96 -2.01
N GLY A 388 -20.54 -32.45 -1.43
CA GLY A 388 -20.66 -32.66 0.03
C GLY A 388 -19.71 -33.73 0.54
N ALA A 389 -19.52 -34.79 -0.23
CA ALA A 389 -18.57 -35.86 0.10
C ALA A 389 -17.11 -35.38 0.12
N PHE A 390 -16.73 -34.49 -0.81
CA PHE A 390 -15.42 -33.83 -0.82
C PHE A 390 -15.21 -32.94 0.41
N ALA A 391 -16.20 -32.10 0.75
CA ALA A 391 -16.13 -31.26 1.94
C ALA A 391 -16.01 -32.09 3.23
N PHE A 392 -16.76 -33.19 3.31
CA PHE A 392 -16.69 -34.15 4.41
C PHE A 392 -15.29 -34.76 4.54
N TYR A 393 -14.75 -35.26 3.43
CA TYR A 393 -13.42 -35.83 3.40
C TYR A 393 -12.38 -34.83 3.89
N CYS A 394 -12.41 -33.58 3.42
CA CYS A 394 -11.49 -32.54 3.89
C CYS A 394 -11.59 -32.30 5.40
N CYS A 395 -12.80 -32.29 5.96
CA CYS A 395 -13.01 -32.18 7.42
C CYS A 395 -12.35 -33.35 8.18
N GLN A 396 -12.56 -34.58 7.73
CA GLN A 396 -11.97 -35.78 8.33
C GLN A 396 -10.44 -35.74 8.31
N GLN A 397 -9.84 -35.31 7.21
CA GLN A 397 -8.38 -35.28 7.05
C GLN A 397 -7.67 -34.30 7.98
N VAL A 398 -8.41 -33.32 8.51
CA VAL A 398 -7.86 -32.36 9.49
C VAL A 398 -8.35 -32.60 10.91
N GLY A 399 -9.17 -33.64 11.13
CA GLY A 399 -9.68 -34.03 12.44
C GLY A 399 -10.95 -33.28 12.88
N ILE A 400 -11.69 -32.67 11.95
CA ILE A 400 -12.99 -32.07 12.26
C ILE A 400 -14.06 -33.16 12.17
N GLU A 401 -14.74 -33.38 13.30
CA GLU A 401 -15.80 -34.36 13.40
C GLU A 401 -17.10 -33.80 12.82
N VAL A 402 -17.56 -34.47 11.76
CA VAL A 402 -18.85 -34.23 11.10
C VAL A 402 -19.55 -35.59 11.03
N PRO A 403 -20.85 -35.70 11.35
CA PRO A 403 -21.52 -37.00 11.30
C PRO A 403 -21.65 -37.48 9.85
N ILE A 404 -21.60 -38.79 9.62
CA ILE A 404 -21.87 -39.36 8.29
C ILE A 404 -23.31 -39.04 7.84
N GLN A 405 -24.25 -39.07 8.79
CA GLN A 405 -25.65 -38.72 8.61
C GLN A 405 -26.09 -37.89 9.83
N PRO A 406 -26.69 -36.70 9.64
CA PRO A 406 -27.22 -35.93 10.76
C PRO A 406 -28.39 -36.65 11.45
N ASP A 407 -28.42 -36.61 12.78
CA ASP A 407 -29.50 -37.21 13.56
C ASP A 407 -30.86 -36.62 13.17
N GLY A 408 -31.78 -37.49 12.77
CA GLY A 408 -33.14 -37.12 12.34
C GLY A 408 -33.23 -36.52 10.94
N PHE A 409 -32.19 -36.66 10.10
CA PHE A 409 -32.24 -36.29 8.68
C PHE A 409 -32.20 -37.52 7.78
N TRP A 410 -32.91 -37.48 6.65
CA TRP A 410 -33.12 -38.65 5.77
C TRP A 410 -31.93 -38.97 4.86
N ALA A 411 -30.89 -38.14 4.86
CA ALA A 411 -29.75 -38.24 3.94
C ALA A 411 -28.40 -38.10 4.64
N THR A 412 -27.38 -38.68 4.01
CA THR A 412 -25.98 -38.53 4.43
C THR A 412 -25.42 -37.14 4.12
N MET A 413 -24.26 -36.80 4.69
CA MET A 413 -23.52 -35.56 4.39
C MET A 413 -22.91 -35.52 2.98
N ALA A 414 -23.08 -36.54 2.14
CA ALA A 414 -22.81 -36.38 0.72
C ALA A 414 -23.79 -35.40 0.05
N LEU A 415 -25.02 -35.29 0.58
CA LEU A 415 -26.04 -34.35 0.12
C LEU A 415 -25.85 -32.98 0.78
N VAL A 416 -25.93 -31.90 -0.02
CA VAL A 416 -25.72 -30.52 0.44
C VAL A 416 -26.74 -30.09 1.51
N GLU A 417 -28.01 -30.45 1.37
CA GLU A 417 -29.06 -30.07 2.34
C GLU A 417 -28.78 -30.63 3.76
N SER A 418 -28.15 -31.81 3.85
CA SER A 418 -27.75 -32.41 5.13
C SER A 418 -26.81 -31.49 5.92
N TRP A 419 -25.92 -30.76 5.23
CA TRP A 419 -25.00 -29.82 5.87
C TRP A 419 -25.73 -28.64 6.50
N LYS A 420 -26.68 -28.03 5.78
CA LYS A 420 -27.49 -26.92 6.32
C LYS A 420 -28.34 -27.39 7.49
N TYR A 421 -28.99 -28.55 7.38
CA TYR A 421 -29.79 -29.11 8.48
C TYR A 421 -28.95 -29.32 9.74
N TRP A 422 -27.80 -29.98 9.59
CA TRP A 422 -26.89 -30.24 10.69
C TRP A 422 -26.33 -28.94 11.29
N ALA A 423 -25.82 -28.03 10.46
CA ALA A 423 -25.24 -26.77 10.92
C ALA A 423 -26.26 -25.88 11.65
N LYS A 424 -27.53 -25.88 11.21
CA LYS A 424 -28.61 -25.19 11.95
C LYS A 424 -28.81 -25.78 13.34
N LYS A 425 -28.80 -27.11 13.49
CA LYS A 425 -28.90 -27.76 14.81
C LYS A 425 -27.71 -27.44 15.71
N GLN A 426 -26.52 -27.30 15.13
CA GLN A 426 -25.30 -26.94 15.86
C GLN A 426 -25.18 -25.43 16.15
N GLY A 427 -26.08 -24.59 15.61
CA GLY A 427 -25.97 -23.14 15.72
C GLY A 427 -24.80 -22.54 14.92
N THR A 428 -24.27 -23.27 13.94
CA THR A 428 -23.10 -22.88 13.12
C THR A 428 -23.47 -22.41 11.71
N TRP A 429 -24.78 -22.38 11.38
CA TRP A 429 -25.30 -21.89 10.13
C TRP A 429 -25.54 -20.38 10.15
N TYR A 430 -24.97 -19.67 9.17
CA TYR A 430 -25.18 -18.26 8.91
C TYR A 430 -25.80 -18.11 7.53
N ALA A 431 -27.02 -17.56 7.44
CA ALA A 431 -27.62 -17.24 6.15
C ALA A 431 -26.81 -16.16 5.39
N LYS A 432 -26.99 -16.08 4.07
CA LYS A 432 -26.37 -15.04 3.23
C LYS A 432 -26.48 -13.65 3.89
N GLY A 433 -25.35 -12.94 3.97
CA GLY A 433 -25.27 -11.59 4.55
C GLY A 433 -25.14 -11.53 6.08
N ASN A 434 -25.34 -12.63 6.82
CA ASN A 434 -25.30 -12.62 8.29
C ASN A 434 -23.89 -12.81 8.87
N THR A 435 -22.90 -13.14 8.05
CA THR A 435 -21.48 -13.18 8.45
C THR A 435 -20.60 -12.86 7.25
N THR A 436 -19.43 -12.28 7.53
CA THR A 436 -18.31 -12.26 6.58
C THR A 436 -17.70 -13.67 6.50
N PRO A 437 -17.58 -14.27 5.31
CA PRO A 437 -16.85 -15.53 5.11
C PRO A 437 -15.39 -15.43 5.58
N LYS A 438 -14.87 -16.50 6.18
CA LYS A 438 -13.48 -16.63 6.64
C LYS A 438 -12.85 -17.88 6.04
N ARG A 439 -11.52 -17.86 5.90
CA ARG A 439 -10.76 -19.04 5.47
C ARG A 439 -11.06 -20.22 6.39
N GLY A 440 -11.42 -21.35 5.80
CA GLY A 440 -11.82 -22.59 6.48
C GLY A 440 -13.31 -22.72 6.76
N ASP A 441 -14.10 -21.68 6.53
CA ASP A 441 -15.56 -21.83 6.53
C ASP A 441 -16.00 -22.77 5.39
N ILE A 442 -17.16 -23.37 5.53
CA ILE A 442 -17.83 -24.08 4.45
C ILE A 442 -18.88 -23.13 3.85
N VAL A 443 -18.88 -22.98 2.53
CA VAL A 443 -19.84 -22.16 1.81
C VAL A 443 -20.83 -23.04 1.06
N VAL A 444 -22.11 -22.67 1.13
CA VAL A 444 -23.20 -23.37 0.44
C VAL A 444 -23.81 -22.42 -0.58
N PHE A 445 -24.11 -22.95 -1.76
CA PHE A 445 -24.60 -22.20 -2.91
C PHE A 445 -26.03 -22.60 -3.28
N ASP A 446 -26.74 -21.59 -3.78
CA ASP A 446 -28.03 -21.67 -4.45
C ASP A 446 -27.87 -20.87 -5.76
N TRP A 447 -27.70 -21.59 -6.87
CA TRP A 447 -27.37 -21.03 -8.18
C TRP A 447 -28.60 -20.38 -8.84
N ASP A 448 -29.78 -20.93 -8.59
CA ASP A 448 -31.02 -20.56 -9.27
C ASP A 448 -31.88 -19.63 -8.41
N SER A 449 -31.46 -19.36 -7.16
CA SER A 449 -32.15 -18.52 -6.18
C SER A 449 -33.58 -19.00 -5.88
N ASP A 450 -33.80 -20.31 -5.96
CA ASP A 450 -35.09 -20.96 -5.73
C ASP A 450 -35.22 -21.54 -4.31
N GLY A 451 -34.14 -21.45 -3.50
CA GLY A 451 -34.06 -21.96 -2.15
C GLY A 451 -33.54 -23.39 -2.04
N GLU A 452 -33.33 -24.09 -3.17
CA GLU A 452 -32.69 -25.40 -3.21
C GLU A 452 -31.17 -25.27 -3.20
N LEU A 453 -30.50 -26.02 -2.32
CA LEU A 453 -29.04 -25.94 -2.21
C LEU A 453 -28.35 -26.83 -3.24
N ASN A 454 -27.70 -26.23 -4.22
CA ASN A 454 -27.13 -26.97 -5.34
C ASN A 454 -25.67 -27.40 -5.10
N HIS A 455 -24.90 -26.67 -4.30
CA HIS A 455 -23.46 -26.93 -4.19
C HIS A 455 -22.85 -26.50 -2.86
N ILE A 456 -21.67 -27.05 -2.56
CA ILE A 456 -20.92 -26.76 -1.34
C ILE A 456 -19.42 -26.74 -1.63
N GLY A 457 -18.70 -25.87 -0.92
CA GLY A 457 -17.26 -25.73 -1.03
C GLY A 457 -16.64 -25.30 0.29
N ILE A 458 -15.32 -25.30 0.35
CA ILE A 458 -14.55 -24.78 1.48
C ILE A 458 -13.99 -23.42 1.08
N VAL A 459 -14.32 -22.40 1.87
CA VAL A 459 -13.81 -21.04 1.71
C VAL A 459 -12.32 -21.09 1.97
N ARG A 460 -11.56 -20.83 0.91
CA ARG A 460 -10.14 -20.63 1.05
C ARG A 460 -9.84 -19.15 1.38
N GLY A 461 -10.80 -18.25 1.14
CA GLY A 461 -10.72 -16.86 1.59
C GLY A 461 -11.62 -15.90 0.79
N TYR A 462 -11.73 -14.68 1.31
CA TYR A 462 -12.73 -13.71 0.91
C TYR A 462 -12.26 -12.30 1.34
N THR A 463 -12.39 -11.32 0.45
CA THR A 463 -12.13 -9.91 0.77
C THR A 463 -13.45 -9.23 1.13
N PRO A 464 -13.60 -8.62 2.33
CA PRO A 464 -14.83 -7.95 2.73
C PRO A 464 -15.31 -6.91 1.70
N GLY A 465 -16.58 -7.00 1.29
CA GLY A 465 -17.17 -6.11 0.28
C GLY A 465 -16.96 -6.56 -1.17
N SER A 466 -16.14 -7.58 -1.41
CA SER A 466 -16.01 -8.19 -2.74
C SER A 466 -17.27 -8.99 -3.11
N ASN A 467 -17.63 -8.98 -4.39
CA ASN A 467 -18.63 -9.90 -4.93
C ASN A 467 -18.03 -11.28 -5.28
N LEU A 468 -16.73 -11.49 -5.06
CA LEU A 468 -16.05 -12.75 -5.35
C LEU A 468 -15.61 -13.47 -4.06
N ILE A 469 -15.92 -14.76 -3.96
CA ILE A 469 -15.43 -15.67 -2.93
C ILE A 469 -14.61 -16.79 -3.56
N ARG A 470 -13.47 -17.13 -2.93
CA ARG A 470 -12.57 -18.17 -3.45
C ARG A 470 -12.74 -19.46 -2.68
N THR A 471 -12.91 -20.55 -3.41
CA THR A 471 -13.35 -21.83 -2.85
C THR A 471 -12.54 -23.01 -3.36
N SER A 472 -12.41 -24.03 -2.51
CA SER A 472 -12.04 -25.39 -2.92
C SER A 472 -13.29 -26.23 -2.98
N GLU A 473 -13.54 -26.84 -4.12
CA GLU A 473 -14.79 -27.56 -4.37
C GLU A 473 -14.51 -28.93 -4.99
N GLY A 474 -15.39 -29.87 -4.69
CA GLY A 474 -15.51 -31.14 -5.40
C GLY A 474 -16.69 -31.09 -6.38
N ASN A 475 -16.65 -31.94 -7.40
CA ASN A 475 -17.76 -32.15 -8.34
C ASN A 475 -18.29 -30.91 -9.09
N ARG A 476 -17.44 -29.92 -9.41
CA ARG A 476 -17.85 -28.86 -10.32
C ARG A 476 -17.67 -29.33 -11.77
N GLY A 477 -18.77 -29.71 -12.41
CA GLY A 477 -18.71 -30.34 -13.74
C GLY A 477 -17.92 -31.65 -13.69
N ASN A 478 -18.16 -32.46 -12.66
CA ASN A 478 -17.43 -33.71 -12.38
C ASN A 478 -15.90 -33.51 -12.20
N ARG A 479 -15.48 -32.39 -11.61
CA ARG A 479 -14.06 -32.11 -11.35
C ARG A 479 -13.86 -31.40 -10.02
N SER A 480 -12.82 -31.77 -9.26
CA SER A 480 -12.37 -30.98 -8.11
C SER A 480 -11.57 -29.78 -8.58
N GLY A 481 -11.62 -28.68 -7.86
CA GLY A 481 -10.84 -27.52 -8.25
C GLY A 481 -10.96 -26.36 -7.30
N ASN A 482 -10.08 -25.40 -7.55
CA ASN A 482 -10.07 -24.12 -6.89
C ASN A 482 -10.74 -23.10 -7.79
N PHE A 483 -11.77 -22.40 -7.29
CA PHE A 483 -12.63 -21.55 -8.09
C PHE A 483 -12.85 -20.19 -7.42
N GLU A 484 -13.24 -19.21 -8.22
CA GLU A 484 -13.85 -17.97 -7.76
C GLU A 484 -15.35 -18.03 -8.06
N ARG A 485 -16.17 -17.64 -7.09
CA ARG A 485 -17.64 -17.70 -7.16
C ARG A 485 -18.22 -16.33 -6.85
N SER A 486 -19.37 -16.04 -7.45
CA SER A 486 -20.14 -14.86 -7.09
C SER A 486 -20.74 -15.03 -5.69
N MET A 487 -20.63 -14.02 -4.84
CA MET A 487 -21.34 -13.93 -3.57
C MET A 487 -22.86 -13.86 -3.77
N ASP A 488 -23.32 -13.47 -4.96
CA ASP A 488 -24.75 -13.48 -5.30
C ASP A 488 -25.37 -14.87 -5.20
N ASN A 489 -24.58 -15.91 -5.46
CA ASN A 489 -25.04 -17.29 -5.47
C ASN A 489 -24.89 -18.00 -4.11
N VAL A 490 -24.37 -17.30 -3.10
CA VAL A 490 -24.14 -17.90 -1.77
C VAL A 490 -25.46 -17.96 -1.02
N ALA A 491 -25.89 -19.16 -0.63
CA ALA A 491 -27.06 -19.37 0.22
C ALA A 491 -26.72 -19.15 1.71
N GLY A 492 -25.50 -19.51 2.11
CA GLY A 492 -25.04 -19.34 3.49
C GLY A 492 -23.65 -19.89 3.74
N ILE A 493 -23.17 -19.63 4.96
CA ILE A 493 -21.86 -20.02 5.47
C ILE A 493 -22.06 -20.91 6.69
N ILE A 494 -21.28 -21.99 6.76
CA ILE A 494 -21.16 -22.87 7.92
C ILE A 494 -19.79 -22.63 8.54
N ARG A 495 -19.77 -22.17 9.80
CA ARG A 495 -18.52 -21.96 10.55
C ARG A 495 -18.42 -23.00 11.66
N LEU A 496 -17.58 -24.00 11.43
CA LEU A 496 -17.36 -25.08 12.39
C LEU A 496 -16.60 -24.52 13.61
N SER A 497 -17.02 -24.92 14.82
CA SER A 497 -16.33 -24.57 16.06
C SER A 497 -14.97 -25.27 16.14
N SER A 498 -13.95 -24.52 16.59
CA SER A 498 -12.58 -24.99 16.81
C SER A 498 -12.42 -25.88 18.02
#